data_AF-A0A7V4IWY3-F1
#
_entry.id   AF-A0A7V4IWY3-F1
#
_cell.length_a   1.000
_cell.length_b   1.000
_cell.length_c   1.000
_cell.angle_alpha   90.00
_cell.angle_beta   90.00
_cell.angle_gamma   90.00
#
_symmetry.space_group_name_H-M   'P 1'
#
loop_
_entity.id
_entity.type
_entity.pdbx_description
1 polymer ?
#
loop_
_entity_poly.entity_id
_entity_poly.type
_entity_poly.pdbx_seq_one_letter_code
_entity_poly.pdbx_strand_id
1 'polypeptide(L)'
;VFGKPSCFLGDLHDRPRNLHAARVWHDAESAELVAAFLDGKERCRLAHALALRQMRGFSGLLSFALKDGGQAAAAAFCNALRYFGIAVSWGGFESLCVPAQFPAEETQVCRPLWGARLSIGLETVDDLLEDLDQALASLPR
;
A
#
# COMPACT_ATOMS: atom_id res chain seq x y z
N VAL A 1 -0.31 10.91 16.57
CA VAL A 1 -0.21 12.19 15.82
C VAL A 1 0.91 12.05 14.80
N PHE A 2 0.62 11.37 13.69
CA PHE A 2 1.59 11.21 12.61
C PHE A 2 1.69 12.55 11.87
N GLY A 3 2.90 13.12 11.82
CA GLY A 3 3.14 14.38 11.13
C GLY A 3 2.79 14.25 9.66
N LYS A 4 2.07 15.23 9.11
CA LYS A 4 1.72 15.27 7.68
C LYS A 4 3.01 15.13 6.83
N PRO A 5 3.05 14.21 5.87
CA PRO A 5 4.20 14.07 4.98
C PRO A 5 4.47 15.37 4.22
N SER A 6 5.75 15.69 4.03
CA SER A 6 6.27 16.97 3.52
C SER A 6 6.02 17.21 2.03
N CYS A 7 5.56 16.21 1.30
CA CYS A 7 5.33 16.28 -0.16
C CYS A 7 4.03 17.01 -0.54
N PHE A 8 3.11 17.21 0.40
CA PHE A 8 1.78 17.82 0.14
C PHE A 8 1.58 19.21 0.76
N LEU A 9 2.65 19.95 1.09
CA LEU A 9 2.54 21.39 1.35
C LEU A 9 2.36 22.16 0.02
N GLY A 10 1.26 21.88 -0.68
CA GLY A 10 0.80 22.66 -1.82
C GLY A 10 0.03 23.88 -1.35
N ASP A 11 0.30 25.03 -1.98
CA ASP A 11 -0.36 26.31 -1.76
C ASP A 11 -1.90 26.17 -1.86
N LEU A 12 -2.67 27.13 -1.33
CA LEU A 12 -4.14 27.17 -1.45
C LEU A 12 -4.66 27.03 -2.91
N HIS A 13 -3.79 27.26 -3.90
CA HIS A 13 -4.03 27.11 -5.33
C HIS A 13 -3.97 25.66 -5.86
N ASP A 14 -3.42 24.71 -5.12
CA ASP A 14 -3.32 23.29 -5.53
C ASP A 14 -4.56 22.46 -5.16
N ARG A 15 -5.58 23.08 -4.54
CA ARG A 15 -6.79 22.34 -4.18
C ARG A 15 -7.48 21.76 -5.42
N PRO A 16 -7.97 20.51 -5.33
CA PRO A 16 -8.64 19.86 -6.43
C PRO A 16 -9.86 20.68 -6.89
N ARG A 17 -9.89 21.01 -8.19
CA ARG A 17 -10.93 21.86 -8.80
C ARG A 17 -12.18 21.10 -9.21
N ASN A 18 -12.17 19.77 -9.09
CA ASN A 18 -13.28 18.89 -9.38
C ASN A 18 -13.18 17.59 -8.55
N LEU A 19 -14.26 16.80 -8.56
CA LEU A 19 -14.35 15.57 -7.78
C LEU A 19 -13.30 14.52 -8.19
N HIS A 20 -12.94 14.43 -9.48
CA HIS A 20 -11.91 13.50 -9.94
C HIS A 20 -10.53 13.85 -9.39
N ALA A 21 -10.17 15.13 -9.43
CA ALA A 21 -8.93 15.61 -8.83
C ALA A 21 -8.93 15.41 -7.31
N ALA A 22 -10.08 15.59 -6.66
CA ALA A 22 -10.21 15.38 -5.21
C ALA A 22 -10.04 13.91 -4.84
N ARG A 23 -10.59 13.01 -5.65
CA ARG A 23 -10.35 11.56 -5.53
C ARG A 23 -8.87 11.24 -5.67
N VAL A 24 -8.23 11.62 -6.78
CA VAL A 24 -6.80 11.35 -7.01
C VAL A 24 -5.94 11.89 -5.88
N TRP A 25 -6.27 13.07 -5.35
CA TRP A 25 -5.59 13.65 -4.21
C TRP A 25 -5.73 12.80 -2.95
N HIS A 26 -6.97 12.42 -2.60
CA HIS A 26 -7.23 11.56 -1.46
C HIS A 26 -6.49 10.22 -1.57
N ASP A 27 -6.52 9.58 -2.74
CA ASP A 27 -5.87 8.29 -2.98
C ASP A 27 -4.37 8.39 -2.79
N ALA A 28 -3.78 9.50 -3.25
CA ALA A 28 -2.35 9.77 -3.10
C ALA A 28 -1.95 9.97 -1.62
N GLU A 29 -2.71 10.78 -0.87
CA GLU A 29 -2.45 11.00 0.56
C GLU A 29 -2.63 9.71 1.37
N SER A 30 -3.72 8.98 1.15
CA SER A 30 -3.98 7.71 1.83
C SER A 30 -2.92 6.66 1.47
N ALA A 31 -2.54 6.55 0.19
CA ALA A 31 -1.52 5.60 -0.23
C ALA A 31 -0.13 5.90 0.34
N GLU A 32 0.24 7.16 0.51
CA GLU A 32 1.49 7.52 1.16
C GLU A 32 1.51 7.10 2.63
N LEU A 33 0.42 7.36 3.36
CA LEU A 33 0.30 6.95 4.76
C LEU A 33 0.34 5.43 4.89
N VAL A 34 -0.33 4.70 4.00
CA VAL A 34 -0.26 3.23 3.93
C VAL A 34 1.15 2.76 3.59
N ALA A 35 1.84 3.40 2.64
CA ALA A 35 3.22 3.07 2.29
C ALA A 35 4.17 3.28 3.47
N ALA A 36 4.07 4.41 4.17
CA ALA A 36 4.86 4.71 5.35
C ALA A 36 4.58 3.71 6.50
N PHE A 37 3.32 3.34 6.70
CA PHE A 37 2.94 2.33 7.68
C PHE A 37 3.56 0.97 7.37
N LEU A 38 3.44 0.48 6.13
CA LEU A 38 3.98 -0.80 5.70
C LEU A 38 5.52 -0.82 5.72
N ASP A 39 6.17 0.29 5.36
CA ASP A 39 7.63 0.45 5.44
C ASP A 39 8.15 0.35 6.88
N GLY A 40 7.34 0.79 7.86
CA GLY A 40 7.61 0.63 9.29
C GLY A 40 7.40 -0.77 9.85
N LYS A 41 6.81 -1.72 9.10
CA LYS A 41 6.56 -3.09 9.57
C LYS A 41 7.76 -3.99 9.29
N GLU A 42 8.24 -4.67 10.34
CA GLU A 42 9.39 -5.57 10.24
C GLU A 42 9.19 -6.67 9.19
N ARG A 43 7.97 -7.19 9.03
CA ARG A 43 7.66 -8.26 8.07
C ARG A 43 7.48 -7.80 6.62
N CYS A 44 7.48 -6.49 6.37
CA CYS A 44 7.21 -5.92 5.05
C CYS A 44 8.47 -5.30 4.46
N ARG A 45 8.60 -5.41 3.14
CA ARG A 45 9.61 -4.72 2.32
C ARG A 45 8.88 -3.95 1.22
N LEU A 46 9.09 -2.64 1.16
CA LEU A 46 8.50 -1.74 0.18
C LEU A 46 9.55 -0.73 -0.28
N ALA A 47 9.48 -0.28 -1.53
CA ALA A 47 10.44 0.68 -2.11
C ALA A 47 10.10 2.14 -1.76
N HIS A 48 9.81 2.43 -0.48
CA HIS A 48 9.20 3.70 -0.06
C HIS A 48 10.17 4.86 -0.23
N ALA A 49 11.40 4.68 0.26
CA ALA A 49 12.47 5.66 0.11
C ALA A 49 12.83 5.94 -1.35
N LEU A 50 12.70 4.95 -2.24
CA LEU A 50 12.92 5.15 -3.69
C LEU A 50 11.77 5.95 -4.29
N ALA A 51 10.53 5.63 -3.94
CA ALA A 51 9.34 6.36 -4.37
C ALA A 51 9.43 7.84 -3.96
N LEU A 52 9.79 8.14 -2.71
CA LEU A 52 9.98 9.52 -2.23
C LEU A 52 11.07 10.29 -3.00
N ARG A 53 12.07 9.60 -3.58
CA ARG A 53 13.13 10.23 -4.38
C ARG A 53 12.74 10.44 -5.84
N GLN A 54 11.94 9.54 -6.41
CA GLN A 54 11.64 9.51 -7.84
C GLN A 54 10.26 10.07 -8.20
N MET A 55 9.33 10.10 -7.25
CA MET A 55 7.94 10.47 -7.45
C MET A 55 7.63 11.78 -6.72
N ARG A 56 6.75 12.60 -7.30
CA ARG A 56 6.28 13.86 -6.68
C ARG A 56 5.05 13.68 -5.78
N GLY A 57 4.50 12.47 -5.75
CA GLY A 57 3.31 12.08 -5.03
C GLY A 57 3.02 10.61 -5.32
N PHE A 58 2.11 10.04 -4.56
CA PHE A 58 1.74 8.63 -4.69
C PHE A 58 0.53 8.47 -5.60
N SER A 59 0.34 7.26 -6.09
CA SER A 59 -0.95 6.84 -6.65
C SER A 59 -1.65 5.96 -5.62
N GLY A 60 -2.96 5.79 -5.74
CA GLY A 60 -3.70 4.79 -4.98
C GLY A 60 -3.18 3.35 -5.17
N LEU A 61 -2.25 3.10 -6.10
CA LEU A 61 -1.67 1.78 -6.34
C LEU A 61 -0.29 1.65 -5.68
N LEU A 62 -0.12 0.65 -4.82
CA LEU A 62 1.17 0.33 -4.21
C LEU A 62 1.33 -1.19 -4.02
N SER A 63 2.57 -1.63 -3.84
CA SER A 63 2.91 -3.04 -3.69
C SER A 63 3.98 -3.22 -2.63
N PHE A 64 3.87 -4.28 -1.83
CA PHE A 64 4.90 -4.66 -0.87
C PHE A 64 5.16 -6.17 -0.95
N ALA A 65 6.38 -6.56 -0.58
CA ALA A 65 6.75 -7.94 -0.37
C ALA A 65 6.73 -8.28 1.14
N LEU A 66 6.27 -9.48 1.49
CA LEU A 66 6.51 -10.06 2.79
C LEU A 66 7.97 -10.55 2.82
N LYS A 67 8.72 -10.20 3.88
CA LYS A 67 10.10 -10.67 4.06
C LYS A 67 10.13 -12.18 4.32
N ASP A 68 9.11 -12.67 5.02
CA ASP A 68 8.95 -14.08 5.35
C ASP A 68 7.66 -14.63 4.74
N GLY A 69 7.75 -15.81 4.14
CA GLY A 69 6.62 -16.51 3.55
C GLY A 69 6.61 -16.52 2.03
N GLY A 70 5.96 -17.54 1.46
CA GLY A 70 5.77 -17.69 0.01
C GLY A 70 4.39 -17.27 -0.45
N GLN A 71 4.00 -17.73 -1.63
CA GLN A 71 2.67 -17.51 -2.23
C GLN A 71 1.52 -17.76 -1.25
N ALA A 72 1.61 -18.80 -0.42
CA ALA A 72 0.59 -19.13 0.57
C ALA A 72 0.43 -18.05 1.64
N ALA A 73 1.52 -17.41 2.08
CA ALA A 73 1.47 -16.33 3.06
C ALA A 73 0.87 -15.06 2.45
N ALA A 74 1.21 -14.75 1.20
CA ALA A 74 0.60 -13.65 0.46
C ALA A 74 -0.92 -13.86 0.25
N ALA A 75 -1.33 -15.07 -0.11
CA ALA A 75 -2.74 -15.42 -0.24
C ALA A 75 -3.48 -15.37 1.11
N ALA A 76 -2.88 -15.90 2.18
CA ALA A 76 -3.44 -15.85 3.53
C ALA A 76 -3.60 -14.41 4.03
N PHE A 77 -2.63 -13.53 3.74
CA PHE A 77 -2.72 -12.11 4.04
C PHE A 77 -3.91 -11.46 3.33
N CYS A 78 -4.02 -11.64 2.01
CA CYS A 78 -5.14 -11.08 1.23
C CYS A 78 -6.50 -11.61 1.72
N ASN A 79 -6.58 -12.90 2.08
CA ASN A 79 -7.81 -13.50 2.61
C ASN A 79 -8.18 -13.02 4.02
N ALA A 80 -7.23 -12.48 4.79
CA ALA A 80 -7.44 -12.01 6.15
C ALA A 80 -7.90 -10.54 6.22
N LEU A 81 -7.80 -9.80 5.12
CA LEU A 81 -8.26 -8.41 5.02
C LEU A 81 -9.80 -8.37 5.02
N ARG A 82 -10.36 -7.37 5.70
CA ARG A 82 -11.81 -7.18 5.87
C ARG A 82 -12.35 -6.09 4.95
N TYR A 83 -11.54 -5.07 4.64
CA TYR A 83 -11.93 -3.95 3.79
C TYR A 83 -11.48 -4.14 2.35
N PHE A 84 -10.32 -4.77 2.13
CA PHE A 84 -9.79 -4.97 0.79
C PHE A 84 -10.50 -6.13 0.07
N GLY A 85 -11.23 -5.82 -1.00
CA GLY A 85 -11.79 -6.83 -1.90
C GLY A 85 -10.71 -7.51 -2.75
N ILE A 86 -10.86 -8.81 -3.02
CA ILE A 86 -9.92 -9.52 -3.91
C ILE A 86 -10.32 -9.28 -5.36
N ALA A 87 -9.61 -8.39 -6.06
CA ALA A 87 -9.82 -8.13 -7.48
C ALA A 87 -8.57 -7.61 -8.20
N VAL A 88 -8.50 -7.84 -9.51
CA VAL A 88 -7.38 -7.39 -10.36
C VAL A 88 -7.53 -5.94 -10.86
N SER A 89 -8.73 -5.36 -10.74
CA SER A 89 -8.99 -3.96 -11.10
C SER A 89 -8.32 -2.99 -10.12
N TRP A 90 -8.43 -1.68 -10.39
CA TRP A 90 -7.92 -0.60 -9.56
C TRP A 90 -8.56 0.74 -9.99
N GLY A 91 -8.44 1.77 -9.15
CA GLY A 91 -8.95 3.13 -9.44
C GLY A 91 -10.46 3.32 -9.27
N GLY A 92 -11.16 2.29 -8.78
CA GLY A 92 -12.53 2.41 -8.26
C GLY A 92 -12.56 3.12 -6.90
N PHE A 93 -13.72 3.13 -6.24
CA PHE A 93 -13.84 3.66 -4.88
C PHE A 93 -13.49 2.60 -3.82
N GLU A 94 -13.56 1.31 -4.15
CA GLU A 94 -13.22 0.24 -3.22
C GLU A 94 -11.70 0.05 -3.07
N SER A 95 -11.27 -0.26 -1.86
CA SER A 95 -9.95 -0.83 -1.63
C SER A 95 -9.87 -2.26 -2.15
N LEU A 96 -8.84 -2.58 -2.94
CA LEU A 96 -8.66 -3.88 -3.58
C LEU A 96 -7.26 -4.45 -3.31
N CYS A 97 -7.16 -5.77 -3.21
CA CYS A 97 -5.88 -6.46 -3.10
C CYS A 97 -5.78 -7.67 -4.03
N VAL A 98 -4.55 -8.03 -4.38
CA VAL A 98 -4.24 -9.30 -5.04
C VAL A 98 -2.85 -9.79 -4.62
N PRO A 99 -2.66 -11.09 -4.36
CA PRO A 99 -1.33 -11.64 -4.15
C PRO A 99 -0.45 -11.37 -5.37
N ALA A 100 0.79 -10.95 -5.11
CA ALA A 100 1.73 -10.57 -6.16
C ALA A 100 3.10 -11.21 -5.92
N GLN A 101 3.77 -11.52 -7.03
CA GLN A 101 5.12 -12.03 -7.07
C GLN A 101 6.07 -10.93 -7.55
N PHE A 102 7.20 -10.78 -6.86
CA PHE A 102 8.20 -9.76 -7.20
C PHE A 102 9.56 -10.43 -7.44
N PRO A 103 10.36 -9.90 -8.39
CA PRO A 103 11.74 -10.34 -8.54
C PRO A 103 12.54 -10.00 -7.28
N ALA A 104 13.48 -10.87 -6.92
CA ALA A 104 14.45 -10.56 -5.87
C ALA A 104 15.50 -9.59 -6.43
N GLU A 105 15.76 -8.47 -5.74
CA GLU A 105 16.58 -7.38 -6.31
C GLU A 105 18.08 -7.71 -6.46
N GLU A 106 18.67 -8.67 -5.73
CA GLU A 106 20.07 -9.06 -5.99
C GLU A 106 20.45 -10.41 -5.34
N THR A 107 21.09 -11.26 -6.15
CA THR A 107 21.96 -12.43 -5.89
C THR A 107 22.01 -13.09 -4.49
N GLN A 108 21.42 -14.28 -4.38
CA GLN A 108 21.87 -15.50 -3.62
C GLN A 108 20.68 -16.43 -3.33
N VAL A 109 19.46 -15.87 -3.30
CA VAL A 109 18.23 -16.63 -3.08
C VAL A 109 17.45 -16.67 -4.40
N CYS A 110 17.50 -17.79 -5.13
CA CYS A 110 16.70 -18.01 -6.36
C CYS A 110 15.18 -18.08 -6.11
N ARG A 111 14.68 -17.55 -4.98
CA ARG A 111 13.26 -17.60 -4.66
C ARG A 111 12.63 -16.22 -4.87
N PRO A 112 11.53 -16.16 -5.62
CA PRO A 112 10.79 -14.93 -5.81
C PRO A 112 10.20 -14.46 -4.47
N LEU A 113 10.10 -13.15 -4.29
CA LEU A 113 9.41 -12.55 -3.16
C LEU A 113 7.91 -12.60 -3.42
N TRP A 114 7.13 -12.79 -2.36
CA TRP A 114 5.67 -12.79 -2.42
C TRP A 114 5.10 -11.74 -1.47
N GLY A 115 4.01 -11.10 -1.86
CA GLY A 115 3.30 -10.14 -1.04
C GLY A 115 1.99 -9.76 -1.71
N ALA A 116 1.62 -8.49 -1.63
CA ALA A 116 0.35 -8.02 -2.20
C ALA A 116 0.54 -6.72 -2.99
N ARG A 117 -0.26 -6.60 -4.05
CA ARG A 117 -0.56 -5.31 -4.68
C ARG A 117 -1.87 -4.80 -4.10
N LEU A 118 -1.87 -3.55 -3.66
CA LEU A 118 -3.01 -2.85 -3.08
C LEU A 118 -3.44 -1.72 -4.01
N SER A 119 -4.76 -1.56 -4.15
CA SER A 119 -5.42 -0.34 -4.66
C SER A 119 -6.15 0.29 -3.48
N ILE A 120 -5.84 1.54 -3.16
CA ILE A 120 -6.40 2.27 -2.03
C ILE A 120 -7.72 2.95 -2.46
N GLY A 121 -8.77 2.62 -1.73
CA GLY A 121 -10.14 3.11 -1.94
C GLY A 121 -10.42 4.46 -1.27
N LEU A 122 -11.70 4.78 -1.06
CA LEU A 122 -12.20 6.00 -0.40
C LEU A 122 -12.44 5.81 1.11
N GLU A 123 -12.08 4.65 1.66
CA GLU A 123 -12.23 4.37 3.09
C GLU A 123 -11.34 5.29 3.93
N THR A 124 -11.60 5.35 5.23
CA THR A 124 -10.73 6.13 6.11
C THR A 124 -9.36 5.45 6.20
N VAL A 125 -8.30 6.25 6.22
CA VAL A 125 -6.94 5.69 6.28
C VAL A 125 -6.75 4.86 7.56
N ASP A 126 -7.33 5.29 8.68
CA ASP A 126 -7.23 4.57 9.96
C ASP A 126 -7.84 3.16 9.86
N ASP A 127 -9.02 3.00 9.24
CA ASP A 127 -9.64 1.69 9.01
C ASP A 127 -8.74 0.78 8.17
N LEU A 128 -8.13 1.33 7.11
CA LEU A 128 -7.21 0.58 6.24
C LEU A 128 -5.94 0.17 6.99
N LEU A 129 -5.37 1.05 7.81
CA LEU A 129 -4.18 0.74 8.60
C LEU A 129 -4.46 -0.34 9.65
N GLU A 130 -5.61 -0.27 10.32
CA GLU A 130 -6.03 -1.27 11.30
C GLU A 130 -6.26 -2.64 10.64
N ASP A 131 -6.89 -2.67 9.47
CA ASP A 131 -7.12 -3.91 8.70
C ASP A 131 -5.80 -4.54 8.25
N LEU A 132 -4.88 -3.72 7.72
CA LEU A 132 -3.54 -4.17 7.32
C LEU A 132 -2.76 -4.71 8.53
N ASP A 133 -2.80 -4.02 9.69
CA ASP A 133 -2.13 -4.48 10.91
C ASP A 133 -2.66 -5.84 11.36
N GLN A 134 -3.98 -5.98 11.41
CA GLN A 134 -4.62 -7.21 11.83
C GLN A 134 -4.31 -8.36 10.88
N ALA A 135 -4.37 -8.14 9.57
CA ALA A 135 -4.07 -9.18 8.59
C ALA A 135 -2.60 -9.62 8.72
N LEU A 136 -1.66 -8.69 8.87
CA LEU A 136 -0.25 -9.00 9.12
C LEU A 136 -0.04 -9.80 10.41
N ALA A 137 -0.75 -9.45 11.49
CA ALA A 137 -0.65 -10.13 12.79
C ALA A 137 -1.24 -11.55 12.79
N SER A 138 -2.21 -11.84 11.93
CA SER A 138 -2.83 -13.17 11.81
C SER A 138 -1.96 -14.21 11.11
N LEU A 139 -0.93 -13.77 10.38
CA LEU A 139 -0.03 -14.69 9.69
C LEU A 139 0.81 -15.48 10.70
N PRO A 140 1.09 -16.77 10.42
CA PRO A 140 1.97 -17.56 11.25
C PRO A 140 3.37 -16.92 11.32
N ARG A 141 4.01 -17.05 12.50
CA ARG A 141 5.40 -16.64 12.73
C ARG A 141 6.38 -17.58 12.04
#